data_AF-A0A7X9BUP7-F1
#
_entry.id   AF-A0A7X9BUP7-F1
#
_cell.length_a   1.000
_cell.length_b   1.000
_cell.length_c   1.000
_cell.angle_alpha   90.00
_cell.angle_beta   90.00
_cell.angle_gamma   90.00
#
_symmetry.space_group_name_H-M   'P 1'
#
loop_
_entity.id
_entity.type
_entity.pdbx_description
1 polymer ?
#
loop_
_entity_poly.entity_id
_entity_poly.type
_entity_poly.pdbx_seq_one_letter_code
_entity_poly.pdbx_strand_id
1 'polypeptide(L)'
;MAGFRINYTQVVNQANTINNLSGDLDREIQKLDSILSSVRSNWRGPASTAFQNHLTLLIADLKKTKYSMSSVSSTIKNVATRLQQEDERQAELARQLAAAKPAS
;
A
#
# COMPACT_ATOMS: atom_id res chain seq x y z
N MET A 1 -25.80 -7.69 18.98
CA MET A 1 -25.12 -7.77 17.67
C MET A 1 -23.69 -8.18 17.93
N ALA A 2 -23.27 -9.36 17.48
CA ALA A 2 -21.87 -9.80 17.63
C ALA A 2 -21.00 -8.83 16.83
N GLY A 3 -20.39 -7.86 17.52
CA GLY A 3 -19.56 -6.84 16.89
C GLY A 3 -18.36 -7.53 16.25
N PHE A 4 -18.19 -7.35 14.94
CA PHE A 4 -16.95 -7.72 14.26
C PHE A 4 -15.82 -6.90 14.91
N ARG A 5 -15.08 -7.51 15.84
CA ARG A 5 -13.88 -6.91 16.39
C ARG A 5 -12.82 -6.90 15.31
N ILE A 6 -12.56 -5.73 14.75
CA ILE A 6 -11.50 -5.53 13.77
C ILE A 6 -10.16 -5.76 14.48
N ASN A 7 -9.31 -6.62 13.90
CA ASN A 7 -7.93 -6.75 14.34
C ASN A 7 -7.08 -5.67 13.67
N TYR A 8 -7.04 -4.48 14.27
CA TYR A 8 -6.32 -3.33 13.73
C TYR A 8 -4.83 -3.60 13.50
N THR A 9 -4.19 -4.32 14.41
CA THR A 9 -2.79 -4.73 14.28
C THR A 9 -2.57 -5.56 13.02
N GLN A 10 -3.43 -6.55 12.76
CA GLN A 10 -3.35 -7.37 11.56
C GLN A 10 -3.56 -6.55 10.28
N VAL A 11 -4.55 -5.65 10.27
CA VAL A 11 -4.83 -4.77 9.12
C VAL A 11 -3.63 -3.86 8.80
N VAL A 12 -3.05 -3.23 9.82
CA VAL A 12 -1.86 -2.38 9.67
C VAL A 12 -0.65 -3.19 9.19
N ASN A 13 -0.46 -4.41 9.68
CA ASN A 13 0.60 -5.31 9.22
C ASN A 13 0.43 -5.69 7.75
N GLN A 14 -0.79 -5.99 7.30
CA GLN A 14 -1.06 -6.26 5.89
C GLN A 14 -0.77 -5.04 5.01
N ALA A 15 -1.13 -3.82 5.46
CA ALA A 15 -0.78 -2.59 4.77
C ALA A 15 0.74 -2.36 4.70
N ASN A 16 1.49 -2.70 5.75
CA ASN A 16 2.95 -2.68 5.73
C ASN A 16 3.51 -3.65 4.68
N THR A 17 2.97 -4.86 4.56
CA THR A 17 3.36 -5.81 3.51
C THR A 17 3.15 -5.23 2.11
N ILE A 18 2.00 -4.61 1.84
CA ILE A 18 1.74 -3.95 0.54
C ILE A 18 2.77 -2.85 0.27
N ASN A 19 3.11 -2.06 1.29
CA ASN A 19 4.13 -1.02 1.16
C ASN A 19 5.51 -1.61 0.83
N ASN A 20 5.89 -2.70 1.50
CA ASN A 20 7.16 -3.37 1.25
C ASN A 20 7.22 -3.91 -0.18
N LEU A 21 6.16 -4.56 -0.65
CA LEU A 21 6.05 -5.03 -2.04
C LEU A 21 6.15 -3.87 -3.05
N SER A 22 5.65 -2.68 -2.71
CA SER A 22 5.84 -1.49 -3.56
C SER A 22 7.31 -1.05 -3.64
N GLY A 23 8.07 -1.25 -2.55
CA GLY A 23 9.52 -1.04 -2.52
C GLY A 23 10.27 -2.08 -3.35
N ASP A 24 9.87 -3.35 -3.28
CA ASP A 24 10.43 -4.42 -4.10
C ASP A 24 10.20 -4.15 -5.59
N LEU A 25 8.99 -3.71 -5.95
CA LEU A 25 8.64 -3.32 -7.32
C LEU A 25 9.50 -2.15 -7.82
N ASP A 26 9.84 -1.19 -6.95
CA ASP A 26 10.77 -0.10 -7.32
C ASP A 26 12.16 -0.61 -7.70
N ARG A 27 12.67 -1.62 -6.99
CA ARG A 27 13.97 -2.23 -7.31
C ARG A 27 13.93 -2.92 -8.68
N GLU A 28 12.84 -3.60 -9.00
CA GLU A 28 12.67 -4.22 -10.33
C GLU A 28 12.57 -3.16 -11.44
N ILE A 29 11.85 -2.06 -11.20
CA ILE A 29 11.81 -0.92 -12.13
C ILE A 29 13.21 -0.38 -12.42
N GLN A 30 14.06 -0.21 -11.40
CA GLN A 30 15.44 0.26 -11.56
C GLN A 30 16.31 -0.70 -12.40
N LYS A 31 16.12 -2.01 -12.24
CA LYS A 31 16.79 -3.02 -13.09
C LYS A 31 16.34 -2.90 -14.54
N LEU A 32 15.05 -2.73 -14.79
CA LEU A 32 14.50 -2.56 -16.14
C LEU A 32 14.99 -1.25 -16.80
N ASP A 33 15.05 -0.14 -16.05
CA ASP A 33 15.63 1.12 -16.52
C ASP A 33 17.11 0.94 -16.92
N SER A 34 17.87 0.14 -16.16
CA SER A 34 19.27 -0.20 -16.48
C SER A 34 19.39 -1.05 -17.75
N ILE A 35 18.51 -2.04 -17.93
CA ILE A 35 18.44 -2.85 -19.16
C ILE A 35 18.10 -1.97 -20.36
N LEU A 36 17.12 -1.07 -20.22
CA LEU A 36 16.74 -0.13 -21.29
C LEU A 36 17.93 0.74 -21.73
N SER A 37 18.71 1.24 -20.76
CA SER A 37 19.94 2.01 -21.04
C SER A 37 21.00 1.18 -21.77
N SER A 38 21.19 -0.08 -21.37
CA SER A 38 22.12 -1.00 -22.04
C SER A 38 21.70 -1.30 -23.48
N VAL A 39 20.42 -1.58 -23.71
CA VAL A 39 19.87 -1.84 -25.06
C VAL A 39 20.05 -0.62 -25.97
N ARG A 40 19.77 0.59 -25.46
CA ARG A 40 19.97 1.85 -26.20
C ARG A 40 21.41 2.05 -26.68
N SER A 41 22.37 1.63 -25.86
CA SER A 41 23.79 1.81 -26.14
C SER A 41 24.35 0.76 -27.10
N ASN A 42 23.90 -0.49 -26.98
CA ASN A 42 24.57 -1.63 -27.60
C ASN A 42 23.78 -2.29 -28.75
N TRP A 43 22.47 -2.09 -28.83
CA TRP A 43 21.63 -2.75 -29.83
C TRP A 43 20.91 -1.74 -30.71
N ARG A 44 21.27 -1.71 -32.00
CA ARG A 44 20.68 -0.83 -33.01
C ARG A 44 19.77 -1.61 -33.95
N GLY A 45 18.85 -0.89 -34.59
CA GLY A 45 17.95 -1.42 -35.62
C GLY A 45 16.49 -1.51 -35.16
N PRO A 46 15.57 -1.84 -36.09
CA PRO A 46 14.12 -1.76 -35.85
C PRO A 46 13.63 -2.63 -34.69
N ALA A 47 14.22 -3.83 -34.51
CA ALA A 47 13.89 -4.74 -33.42
C ALA A 47 14.24 -4.16 -32.04
N SER A 48 15.40 -3.50 -31.92
CA SER A 48 15.78 -2.81 -30.69
C SER A 48 14.81 -1.66 -30.38
N THR A 49 14.43 -0.86 -31.38
CA THR A 49 13.45 0.22 -31.20
C THR A 49 12.12 -0.31 -30.69
N ALA A 50 11.60 -1.40 -31.27
CA ALA A 50 10.37 -2.02 -30.81
C ALA A 50 10.47 -2.51 -29.36
N PHE A 51 11.57 -3.20 -29.02
CA PHE A 51 11.83 -3.65 -27.65
C PHE A 51 11.89 -2.48 -26.65
N GLN A 52 12.62 -1.41 -26.98
CA GLN A 52 12.72 -0.21 -26.12
C GLN A 52 11.36 0.44 -25.88
N ASN A 53 10.50 0.50 -26.91
CA ASN A 53 9.15 1.05 -26.79
C ASN A 53 8.31 0.21 -25.81
N HIS A 54 8.28 -1.12 -25.98
CA HIS A 54 7.56 -2.01 -25.09
C HIS A 54 8.08 -1.93 -23.65
N LEU A 55 9.41 -1.93 -23.47
CA LEU A 55 10.02 -1.84 -22.15
C LEU A 55 9.72 -0.50 -21.46
N THR A 56 9.68 0.60 -22.22
CA THR A 56 9.31 1.93 -21.71
C THR A 56 7.86 1.95 -21.21
N LEU A 57 6.93 1.35 -21.97
CA LEU A 57 5.53 1.24 -21.57
C LEU A 57 5.37 0.39 -20.32
N LEU A 58 6.05 -0.76 -20.27
CA LEU A 58 6.04 -1.64 -19.09
C LEU A 58 6.54 -0.88 -17.85
N ILE A 59 7.68 -0.19 -17.94
CA ILE A 59 8.23 0.60 -16.83
C ILE A 59 7.22 1.66 -16.36
N ALA A 60 6.54 2.34 -17.28
CA ALA A 60 5.52 3.33 -16.94
C ALA A 60 4.34 2.71 -16.18
N ASP A 61 3.86 1.54 -16.61
CA ASP A 61 2.76 0.85 -15.94
C ASP A 61 3.16 0.28 -14.58
N LEU A 62 4.38 -0.24 -14.43
CA LEU A 62 4.90 -0.66 -13.13
C LEU A 62 5.03 0.52 -12.16
N LYS A 63 5.46 1.71 -12.65
CA LYS A 63 5.48 2.93 -11.84
C LYS A 63 4.08 3.29 -11.35
N LYS A 64 3.05 3.25 -12.20
CA LYS A 64 1.65 3.47 -11.79
C LYS A 64 1.21 2.46 -10.71
N THR A 65 1.48 1.17 -10.92
CA THR A 65 1.15 0.10 -9.97
C THR A 65 1.81 0.33 -8.62
N LYS A 66 3.12 0.67 -8.59
CA LYS A 66 3.84 1.05 -7.37
C LYS A 66 3.14 2.17 -6.62
N TYR A 67 2.76 3.24 -7.31
CA TYR A 67 2.05 4.37 -6.68
C TYR A 67 0.69 3.94 -6.11
N SER A 68 -0.08 3.13 -6.83
CA SER A 68 -1.35 2.59 -6.34
C SER A 68 -1.16 1.75 -5.08
N MET A 69 -0.15 0.88 -5.04
CA MET A 69 0.16 0.06 -3.86
C MET A 69 0.50 0.91 -2.63
N SER A 70 1.37 1.91 -2.79
CA SER A 70 1.76 2.81 -1.70
C SER A 70 0.57 3.64 -1.19
N SER A 71 -0.27 4.13 -2.12
CA SER A 71 -1.48 4.89 -1.81
C SER A 71 -2.52 4.06 -1.04
N VAL A 72 -2.79 2.82 -1.50
CA VAL A 72 -3.72 1.90 -0.83
C VAL A 72 -3.22 1.52 0.55
N SER A 73 -1.94 1.17 0.69
CA SER A 73 -1.31 0.90 2.00
C SER A 73 -1.52 2.07 2.97
N SER A 74 -1.24 3.30 2.52
CA SER A 74 -1.38 4.50 3.35
C SER A 74 -2.84 4.74 3.75
N THR A 75 -3.77 4.54 2.82
CA THR A 75 -5.21 4.67 3.06
C THR A 75 -5.69 3.66 4.11
N ILE A 76 -5.29 2.39 3.99
CA ILE A 76 -5.65 1.34 4.95
C ILE A 76 -5.15 1.71 6.35
N LYS A 77 -3.88 2.12 6.49
CA LYS A 77 -3.33 2.54 7.78
C LYS A 77 -4.10 3.69 8.40
N ASN A 78 -4.38 4.73 7.60
CA ASN A 78 -5.09 5.91 8.08
C ASN A 78 -6.52 5.58 8.53
N VAL A 79 -7.24 4.76 7.77
CA VAL A 79 -8.60 4.33 8.13
C VAL A 79 -8.57 3.44 9.38
N ALA A 80 -7.64 2.48 9.46
CA ALA A 80 -7.48 1.62 10.63
C ALA A 80 -7.21 2.42 11.91
N THR A 81 -6.29 3.38 11.87
CA THR A 81 -5.98 4.26 13.01
C THR A 81 -7.20 5.09 13.43
N ARG A 82 -7.94 5.66 12.47
CA ARG A 82 -9.16 6.46 12.78
C ARG A 82 -10.25 5.61 13.43
N LEU A 83 -10.49 4.41 12.90
CA LEU A 83 -11.48 3.48 13.45
C LEU A 83 -11.07 3.02 14.86
N GLN A 84 -9.80 2.68 15.08
CA GLN A 84 -9.31 2.28 16.40
C GLN A 84 -9.53 3.39 17.44
N GLN A 85 -9.19 4.64 17.11
CA GLN A 85 -9.39 5.78 18.01
C GLN A 85 -10.87 6.00 18.35
N GLU A 86 -11.76 5.80 17.37
CA GLU A 86 -13.19 5.94 17.60
C GLU A 86 -13.74 4.81 18.48
N ASP A 87 -13.34 3.56 18.21
CA ASP A 87 -13.70 2.41 19.05
C ASP A 87 -13.22 2.59 20.50
N GLU A 88 -12.03 3.13 20.71
CA GLU A 88 -11.49 3.45 22.03
C GLU A 88 -12.32 4.53 22.74
N ARG A 89 -12.70 5.61 22.04
CA ARG A 89 -13.58 6.66 22.61
C ARG A 89 -14.95 6.14 22.98
N GLN A 90 -15.57 5.32 22.12
CA GLN A 90 -16.88 4.73 22.39
C GLN A 90 -16.81 3.78 23.60
N ALA A 91 -15.73 3.01 23.72
CA ALA A 91 -15.49 2.16 24.89
C ALA A 91 -15.31 2.98 26.18
N GLU A 92 -14.58 4.09 26.13
CA GLU A 92 -14.40 5.02 27.25
C GLU A 92 -15.73 5.63 27.71
N LEU A 93 -16.53 6.17 26.77
CA LEU A 93 -17.86 6.73 27.03
C LEU A 93 -18.80 5.68 27.64
N ALA A 94 -18.81 4.46 27.10
CA ALA A 94 -19.61 3.37 27.65
C ALA A 94 -19.21 3.01 29.09
N ARG A 95 -17.91 3.01 29.41
CA ARG A 95 -17.42 2.80 30.79
C ARG A 95 -17.86 3.91 31.73
N GLN A 96 -17.77 5.17 31.29
CA GLN A 96 -18.21 6.32 32.08
C GLN A 96 -19.71 6.29 32.36
N LEU A 97 -20.54 5.99 31.35
CA LEU A 97 -21.99 5.85 31.52
C LEU A 97 -22.36 4.67 32.43
N ALA A 98 -21.65 3.55 32.33
CA ALA A 98 -21.83 2.40 33.22
C ALA A 98 -21.46 2.73 34.67
N ALA A 99 -20.39 3.50 34.89
CA ALA A 99 -19.96 3.95 36.22
C ALA A 99 -20.90 5.02 36.81
N ALA A 100 -21.48 5.88 35.97
CA ALA A 100 -22.40 6.94 36.39
C ALA A 100 -23.83 6.45 36.70
N LYS A 101 -24.14 5.17 36.42
CA LYS A 101 -25.40 4.54 36.78
C LYS A 101 -25.20 3.73 38.08
N PRO A 102 -25.26 4.33 39.28
CA PRO A 102 -25.21 3.55 40.51
C PRO A 102 -26.40 2.60 40.54
N ALA A 103 -26.16 1.37 41.00
CA ALA A 103 -27.19 0.38 41.23
C ALA A 103 -28.27 0.97 42.17
N SER A 104 -29.43 1.23 41.60
CA SER A 104 -30.68 1.51 42.32
C SER A 104 -31.15 0.28 43.09
#